data_AF-A0A349R154-F1
#
_entry.id   AF-A0A349R154-F1
#
_cell.length_a   1.000
_cell.length_b   1.000
_cell.length_c   1.000
_cell.angle_alpha   90.00
_cell.angle_beta   90.00
_cell.angle_gamma   90.00
#
_symmetry.space_group_name_H-M   'P 1'
#
loop_
_entity.id
_entity.type
_entity.pdbx_description
1 polymer ?
#
loop_
_entity_poly.entity_id
_entity_poly.type
_entity_poly.pdbx_seq_one_letter_code
_entity_poly.pdbx_strand_id
1 'polypeptide(L)'
;ALPISDLAVEFQVEKFVFVSTDKAVNPTNIMGATKRIAEIYVQSLNNHLENTLGASVHTKFITTRFGNVLGSNGSVIPRFRDQIQKGGPVTVTHPEITRYFMTIPEACRLVLEAGTMGQGGEIFVFDMGKSVKIVELAKKMIRLSGFKPNEDIEIKFTGLRPGEKLYEELLNDLENTLPTHHEKIMIAKVRENNYDRVCMK
;
A
#
# COMPACT_ATOMS: atom_id res chain seq x y z
N ALA A 1 -0.67 -15.00 2.42
CA ALA A 1 0.73 -14.63 2.17
C ALA A 1 1.63 -15.77 2.61
N LEU A 2 1.73 -16.04 3.92
CA LEU A 2 2.63 -17.07 4.46
C LEU A 2 2.54 -18.44 3.77
N PRO A 3 1.36 -19.06 3.59
CA PRO A 3 1.31 -20.37 2.91
C PRO A 3 1.74 -20.31 1.44
N ILE A 4 1.51 -19.17 0.76
CA ILE A 4 1.85 -19.01 -0.66
C ILE A 4 3.34 -18.75 -0.83
N SER A 5 3.97 -18.01 0.09
CA SER A 5 5.43 -17.83 0.09
C SER A 5 6.16 -19.15 0.32
N ASP A 6 5.66 -19.99 1.22
CA ASP A 6 6.28 -21.29 1.52
C ASP A 6 6.17 -22.22 0.30
N LEU A 7 5.00 -22.27 -0.34
CA LEU A 7 4.80 -23.00 -1.59
C LEU A 7 5.68 -22.45 -2.72
N ALA A 8 5.89 -21.13 -2.79
CA ALA A 8 6.77 -20.56 -3.81
C ALA A 8 8.21 -21.08 -3.68
N VAL A 9 8.69 -21.25 -2.44
CA VAL A 9 10.00 -21.88 -2.16
C VAL A 9 9.98 -23.36 -2.52
N GLU A 10 8.96 -24.10 -2.08
CA GLU A 10 8.80 -25.53 -2.34
C GLU A 10 8.83 -25.86 -3.84
N PHE A 11 8.15 -25.06 -4.64
CA PHE A 11 8.08 -25.21 -6.10
C PHE A 11 9.15 -24.41 -6.86
N GLN A 12 10.15 -23.85 -6.17
CA GLN A 12 11.30 -23.16 -6.78
C GLN A 12 10.91 -22.03 -7.74
N VAL A 13 9.89 -21.24 -7.38
CA VAL A 13 9.51 -20.04 -8.13
C VAL A 13 10.68 -19.06 -8.13
N GLU A 14 11.00 -18.48 -9.30
CA GLU A 14 12.14 -17.56 -9.42
C GLU A 14 11.95 -16.28 -8.60
N LYS A 15 10.79 -15.63 -8.74
CA LYS A 15 10.46 -14.38 -8.05
C LYS A 15 9.04 -14.39 -7.50
N PHE A 16 8.90 -13.98 -6.25
CA PHE A 16 7.62 -13.77 -5.58
C PHE A 16 7.43 -12.27 -5.28
N VAL A 17 6.45 -11.64 -5.91
CA VAL A 17 6.14 -10.22 -5.69
C VAL A 17 4.98 -10.07 -4.70
N PHE A 18 5.27 -9.55 -3.51
CA PHE A 18 4.31 -9.27 -2.46
C PHE A 18 3.80 -7.82 -2.54
N VAL A 19 2.50 -7.66 -2.83
CA VAL A 19 1.84 -6.35 -2.81
C VAL A 19 1.41 -6.00 -1.39
N SER A 20 2.07 -5.00 -0.81
CA SER A 20 1.77 -4.41 0.49
C SER A 20 1.08 -3.04 0.34
N THR A 21 0.99 -2.27 1.43
CA THR A 21 0.25 -1.02 1.52
C THR A 21 0.94 -0.06 2.49
N ASP A 22 0.78 1.25 2.25
CA ASP A 22 1.12 2.31 3.21
C ASP A 22 0.66 2.05 4.66
N LYS A 23 -0.48 1.38 4.85
CA LYS A 23 -1.02 1.05 6.19
C LYS A 23 -0.19 0.03 6.96
N ALA A 24 0.75 -0.65 6.31
CA ALA A 24 1.74 -1.51 6.97
C ALA A 24 2.79 -0.69 7.74
N VAL A 25 2.92 0.61 7.43
CA VAL A 25 3.77 1.55 8.17
C VAL A 25 3.03 1.99 9.43
N ASN A 26 3.67 1.81 10.60
CA ASN A 26 3.11 2.18 11.91
C ASN A 26 1.62 1.83 12.05
N PRO A 27 1.27 0.53 11.93
CA PRO A 27 -0.12 0.12 11.70
C PRO A 27 -1.02 0.46 12.89
N THR A 28 -2.13 1.16 12.60
CA THR A 28 -3.18 1.51 13.59
C THR A 28 -4.45 0.68 13.43
N ASN A 29 -4.47 -0.27 12.49
CA ASN A 29 -5.59 -1.16 12.23
C ASN A 29 -5.11 -2.57 11.88
N ILE A 30 -6.02 -3.54 11.99
CA ILE A 30 -5.72 -4.96 11.78
C ILE A 30 -5.22 -5.25 10.36
N MET A 31 -5.77 -4.60 9.34
CA MET A 31 -5.32 -4.79 7.96
C MET A 31 -3.84 -4.39 7.81
N GLY A 32 -3.48 -3.20 8.29
CA GLY A 32 -2.10 -2.72 8.34
C GLY A 32 -1.19 -3.66 9.11
N ALA A 33 -1.62 -4.11 10.29
CA ALA A 33 -0.84 -5.04 11.12
C ALA A 33 -0.59 -6.39 10.41
N THR A 34 -1.61 -6.97 9.78
CA THR A 34 -1.47 -8.22 9.03
C THR A 34 -0.54 -8.07 7.82
N LYS A 35 -0.59 -6.92 7.12
CA LYS A 35 0.34 -6.60 6.04
C LYS A 35 1.77 -6.45 6.55
N ARG A 36 1.96 -5.78 7.69
CA ARG A 36 3.29 -5.64 8.32
C ARG A 36 3.87 -6.98 8.74
N ILE A 37 3.08 -7.87 9.34
CA ILE A 37 3.51 -9.23 9.68
C ILE A 37 3.92 -9.99 8.42
N ALA A 38 3.14 -9.88 7.34
CA ALA A 38 3.48 -10.51 6.07
C ALA A 38 4.77 -9.94 5.45
N GLU A 39 5.01 -8.61 5.50
CA GLU A 39 6.28 -8.01 5.08
C GLU A 39 7.47 -8.59 5.86
N ILE A 40 7.36 -8.65 7.20
CA ILE A 40 8.40 -9.20 8.07
C ILE A 40 8.66 -10.67 7.73
N TYR A 41 7.61 -11.45 7.49
CA TYR A 41 7.73 -12.86 7.14
C TYR A 41 8.48 -13.06 5.82
N VAL A 42 8.00 -12.47 4.72
CA VAL A 42 8.61 -12.68 3.40
C VAL A 42 10.05 -12.16 3.35
N GLN A 43 10.34 -11.07 4.05
CA GLN A 43 11.69 -10.53 4.14
C GLN A 43 12.62 -11.44 4.94
N SER A 44 12.18 -11.89 6.14
CA SER A 44 13.00 -12.79 6.95
C SER A 44 13.22 -14.14 6.27
N LEU A 45 12.21 -14.66 5.53
CA LEU A 45 12.33 -15.86 4.72
C LEU A 45 13.36 -15.70 3.61
N ASN A 46 13.34 -14.58 2.86
CA ASN A 46 14.36 -14.28 1.85
C ASN A 46 15.77 -14.34 2.44
N ASN A 47 15.99 -13.60 3.53
CA ASN A 47 17.30 -13.53 4.17
C ASN A 47 17.74 -14.88 4.73
N HIS A 48 16.81 -15.69 5.25
CA HIS A 48 17.11 -17.03 5.72
C HIS A 48 17.57 -17.95 4.57
N LEU A 49 16.86 -17.94 3.44
CA LEU A 49 17.22 -18.72 2.26
C LEU A 49 18.59 -18.30 1.70
N GLU A 50 18.84 -17.00 1.60
CA GLU A 50 20.12 -16.45 1.13
C GLU A 50 21.28 -16.89 2.04
N ASN A 51 21.10 -16.84 3.35
CA ASN A 51 22.13 -17.26 4.32
C ASN A 51 22.36 -18.77 4.37
N THR A 52 21.32 -19.59 4.14
CA THR A 52 21.41 -21.06 4.27
C THR A 52 21.83 -21.75 2.98
N LEU A 53 21.37 -21.24 1.83
CA LEU A 53 21.62 -21.83 0.51
C LEU A 53 22.81 -21.18 -0.22
N GLY A 54 23.30 -20.02 0.27
CA GLY A 54 24.45 -19.30 -0.29
C GLY A 54 24.22 -18.87 -1.75
N ALA A 55 25.21 -19.10 -2.60
CA ALA A 55 25.15 -18.77 -4.04
C ALA A 55 24.15 -19.63 -4.85
N SER A 56 23.44 -20.56 -4.21
CA SER A 56 22.41 -21.37 -4.87
C SER A 56 21.17 -20.52 -5.19
N VAL A 57 20.58 -20.74 -6.36
CA VAL A 57 19.35 -20.07 -6.79
C VAL A 57 18.22 -20.42 -5.82
N HIS A 58 17.61 -19.41 -5.21
CA HIS A 58 16.44 -19.53 -4.34
C HIS A 58 15.36 -18.54 -4.78
N THR A 59 14.12 -18.74 -4.31
CA THR A 59 13.01 -17.82 -4.57
C THR A 59 13.31 -16.43 -4.02
N LYS A 60 13.34 -15.43 -4.90
CA LYS A 60 13.55 -14.04 -4.52
C LYS A 60 12.24 -13.39 -4.10
N PHE A 61 12.17 -12.85 -2.89
CA PHE A 61 10.99 -12.15 -2.41
C PHE A 61 11.13 -10.65 -2.59
N ILE A 62 10.21 -10.05 -3.34
CA ILE A 62 10.19 -8.62 -3.64
C ILE A 62 8.91 -8.05 -3.05
N THR A 63 9.00 -7.03 -2.22
CA THR A 63 7.82 -6.36 -1.67
C THR A 63 7.61 -5.01 -2.34
N THR A 64 6.36 -4.67 -2.68
CA THR A 64 6.00 -3.32 -3.14
C THR A 64 5.02 -2.68 -2.16
N ARG A 65 5.23 -1.41 -1.81
CA ARG A 65 4.39 -0.64 -0.89
C ARG A 65 3.92 0.65 -1.56
N PHE A 66 2.61 0.83 -1.61
CA PHE A 66 1.98 2.05 -2.12
C PHE A 66 0.62 2.27 -1.46
N GLY A 67 0.08 3.47 -1.62
CA GLY A 67 -1.18 3.90 -1.05
C GLY A 67 -2.39 3.58 -1.93
N ASN A 68 -3.37 4.47 -1.94
CA ASN A 68 -4.64 4.21 -2.59
C ASN A 68 -4.52 4.19 -4.12
N VAL A 69 -5.22 3.24 -4.74
CA VAL A 69 -5.37 3.18 -6.19
C VAL A 69 -6.74 3.74 -6.57
N LEU A 70 -6.74 4.72 -7.48
CA LEU A 70 -7.95 5.42 -7.93
C LEU A 70 -8.96 4.43 -8.54
N GLY A 71 -10.20 4.50 -8.09
CA GLY A 71 -11.29 3.70 -8.64
C GLY A 71 -11.24 2.21 -8.29
N SER A 72 -10.36 1.79 -7.37
CA SER A 72 -10.35 0.41 -6.88
C SER A 72 -11.66 0.04 -6.17
N ASN A 73 -12.01 -1.25 -6.19
CA ASN A 73 -13.23 -1.78 -5.57
C ASN A 73 -13.28 -1.44 -4.08
N GLY A 74 -14.45 -1.01 -3.60
CA GLY A 74 -14.65 -0.62 -2.19
C GLY A 74 -13.93 0.66 -1.75
N SER A 75 -13.30 1.40 -2.68
CA SER A 75 -12.63 2.66 -2.35
C SER A 75 -13.62 3.83 -2.23
N VAL A 76 -13.08 4.97 -1.81
CA VAL A 76 -13.86 6.19 -1.57
C VAL A 76 -14.55 6.73 -2.84
N ILE A 77 -13.94 6.55 -4.02
CA ILE A 77 -14.45 7.11 -5.27
C ILE A 77 -15.75 6.41 -5.72
N PRO A 78 -15.83 5.07 -5.82
CA PRO A 78 -17.10 4.39 -6.06
C PRO A 78 -18.17 4.78 -5.05
N ARG A 79 -17.82 4.85 -3.76
CA ARG A 79 -18.77 5.26 -2.72
C ARG A 79 -19.32 6.67 -2.94
N PHE A 80 -18.47 7.64 -3.27
CA PHE A 80 -18.92 9.01 -3.56
C PHE A 80 -19.79 9.06 -4.81
N ARG A 81 -19.44 8.31 -5.85
CA ARG A 81 -20.26 8.21 -7.06
C ARG A 81 -21.66 7.69 -6.73
N ASP A 82 -21.74 6.60 -5.95
CA ASP A 82 -23.02 6.02 -5.56
C ASP A 82 -23.84 6.97 -4.67
N GLN A 83 -23.19 7.70 -3.77
CA GLN A 83 -23.84 8.71 -2.93
C GLN A 83 -24.39 9.87 -3.77
N ILE A 84 -23.60 10.39 -4.72
CA ILE A 84 -24.02 11.47 -5.62
C ILE A 84 -25.20 11.03 -6.48
N GLN A 85 -25.15 9.82 -7.05
CA GLN A 85 -26.26 9.28 -7.86
C GLN A 85 -27.56 9.11 -7.07
N LYS A 86 -27.46 8.93 -5.75
CA LYS A 86 -28.62 8.83 -4.84
C LYS A 86 -29.09 10.18 -4.30
N GLY A 87 -28.48 11.30 -4.72
CA GLY A 87 -28.81 12.64 -4.24
C GLY A 87 -28.09 13.07 -2.96
N GLY A 88 -27.10 12.31 -2.50
CA GLY A 88 -26.32 12.61 -1.29
C GLY A 88 -26.97 12.14 0.02
N PRO A 89 -26.44 12.57 1.18
CA PRO A 89 -25.20 13.34 1.33
C PRO A 89 -23.96 12.52 0.98
N VAL A 90 -22.89 13.20 0.56
CA VAL A 90 -21.56 12.59 0.42
C VAL A 90 -20.90 12.56 1.80
N THR A 91 -20.46 11.38 2.26
CA THR A 91 -19.92 11.23 3.61
C THR A 91 -18.40 11.24 3.62
N VAL A 92 -17.79 12.22 4.28
CA VAL A 92 -16.34 12.30 4.50
C VAL A 92 -16.05 11.99 5.97
N THR A 93 -14.99 11.23 6.28
CA THR A 93 -14.72 10.85 7.67
C THR A 93 -14.22 12.03 8.50
N HIS A 94 -13.28 12.80 7.98
CA HIS A 94 -12.72 13.96 8.68
C HIS A 94 -12.34 15.07 7.70
N PRO A 95 -12.49 16.37 8.04
CA PRO A 95 -12.15 17.49 7.14
C PRO A 95 -10.68 17.49 6.69
N GLU A 96 -9.78 17.13 7.60
CA GLU A 96 -8.33 17.16 7.36
C GLU A 96 -7.74 15.85 6.82
N ILE A 97 -8.56 14.83 6.55
CA ILE A 97 -8.04 13.54 6.09
C ILE A 97 -7.47 13.64 4.67
N THR A 98 -6.24 13.18 4.47
CA THR A 98 -5.57 13.14 3.16
C THR A 98 -5.18 11.73 2.77
N ARG A 99 -5.10 11.43 1.47
CA ARG A 99 -4.61 10.16 0.95
C ARG A 99 -3.75 10.36 -0.29
N TYR A 100 -2.74 9.52 -0.45
CA TYR A 100 -1.98 9.41 -1.69
C TYR A 100 -2.77 8.59 -2.70
N PHE A 101 -2.73 9.00 -3.96
CA PHE A 101 -3.45 8.35 -5.04
C PHE A 101 -2.56 8.14 -6.24
N MET A 102 -2.69 6.97 -6.85
CA MET A 102 -2.13 6.67 -8.17
C MET A 102 -3.19 5.97 -9.02
N THR A 103 -3.00 5.96 -10.33
CA THR A 103 -3.92 5.25 -11.24
C THR A 103 -3.65 3.74 -11.25
N ILE A 104 -4.64 2.93 -11.65
CA ILE A 104 -4.45 1.47 -11.81
C ILE A 104 -3.30 1.16 -12.79
N PRO A 105 -3.25 1.76 -14.01
CA PRO A 105 -2.16 1.46 -14.94
C PRO A 105 -0.79 1.85 -14.41
N GLU A 106 -0.70 2.96 -13.66
CA GLU A 106 0.53 3.39 -13.01
C GLU A 106 0.97 2.38 -11.94
N ALA A 107 0.07 1.92 -11.07
CA ALA A 107 0.37 0.92 -10.05
C ALA A 107 0.86 -0.38 -10.69
N CYS A 108 0.17 -0.88 -11.71
CA CYS A 108 0.57 -2.11 -12.40
C CYS A 108 1.96 -1.97 -13.03
N ARG A 109 2.26 -0.84 -13.69
CA ARG A 109 3.59 -0.60 -14.29
C ARG A 109 4.69 -0.60 -13.24
N LEU A 110 4.49 0.11 -12.13
CA LEU A 110 5.50 0.19 -11.07
C LEU A 110 5.70 -1.16 -10.36
N VAL A 111 4.65 -1.96 -10.18
CA VAL A 111 4.77 -3.33 -9.63
C VAL A 111 5.56 -4.25 -10.56
N LEU A 112 5.28 -4.22 -11.87
CA LEU A 112 6.01 -5.02 -12.85
C LEU A 112 7.49 -4.59 -12.95
N GLU A 113 7.75 -3.30 -12.91
CA GLU A 113 9.10 -2.72 -12.93
C GLU A 113 9.88 -3.13 -11.67
N ALA A 114 9.27 -3.03 -10.49
CA ALA A 114 9.84 -3.50 -9.23
C ALA A 114 10.12 -5.02 -9.24
N GLY A 115 9.20 -5.82 -9.74
CA GLY A 115 9.38 -7.27 -9.88
C GLY A 115 10.52 -7.64 -10.84
N THR A 116 10.70 -6.85 -11.90
CA THR A 116 11.77 -7.05 -12.88
C THR A 116 13.14 -6.70 -12.29
N MET A 117 13.26 -5.55 -11.62
CA MET A 117 14.55 -5.08 -11.09
C MET A 117 14.99 -5.77 -9.80
N GLY A 118 14.03 -6.20 -8.96
CA GLY A 118 14.31 -6.73 -7.63
C GLY A 118 15.17 -7.98 -7.65
N GLN A 119 16.08 -8.08 -6.68
CA GLN A 119 17.02 -9.17 -6.51
C GLN A 119 16.73 -10.04 -5.28
N GLY A 120 15.76 -9.66 -4.46
CA GLY A 120 15.35 -10.36 -3.25
C GLY A 120 15.59 -9.50 -2.00
N GLY A 121 14.62 -9.51 -1.08
CA GLY A 121 14.70 -8.83 0.21
C GLY A 121 14.33 -7.35 0.18
N GLU A 122 14.16 -6.75 -1.01
CA GLU A 122 13.82 -5.33 -1.12
C GLU A 122 12.34 -5.05 -0.80
N ILE A 123 12.12 -3.88 -0.18
CA ILE A 123 10.81 -3.27 -0.06
C ILE A 123 10.81 -2.00 -0.92
N PHE A 124 10.21 -2.09 -2.10
CA PHE A 124 10.04 -0.97 -3.01
C PHE A 124 8.87 -0.09 -2.59
N VAL A 125 9.13 1.21 -2.42
CA VAL A 125 8.13 2.24 -2.10
C VAL A 125 7.95 3.13 -3.32
N PHE A 126 6.70 3.36 -3.71
CA PHE A 126 6.39 4.18 -4.88
C PHE A 126 6.19 5.64 -4.50
N ASP A 127 6.78 6.54 -5.30
CA ASP A 127 6.43 7.95 -5.26
C ASP A 127 5.06 8.16 -5.92
N MET A 128 4.11 8.64 -5.11
CA MET A 128 2.73 8.92 -5.51
C MET A 128 2.43 10.42 -5.60
N GLY A 129 3.46 11.26 -5.53
CA GLY A 129 3.33 12.71 -5.53
C GLY A 129 2.68 13.23 -4.25
N LYS A 130 1.79 14.23 -4.39
CA LYS A 130 1.19 14.93 -3.26
C LYS A 130 -0.09 14.22 -2.80
N SER A 131 -0.27 14.13 -1.48
CA SER A 131 -1.52 13.67 -0.89
C SER A 131 -2.66 14.65 -1.17
N VAL A 132 -3.87 14.11 -1.29
CA VAL A 132 -5.09 14.86 -1.64
C VAL A 132 -6.06 14.83 -0.46
N LYS A 133 -6.60 15.99 -0.07
CA LYS A 133 -7.68 16.08 0.92
C LYS A 133 -8.94 15.39 0.38
N ILE A 134 -9.51 14.47 1.15
CA ILE A 134 -10.69 13.70 0.73
C ILE A 134 -11.92 14.60 0.57
N VAL A 135 -12.03 15.67 1.37
CA VAL A 135 -13.09 16.66 1.20
C VAL A 135 -13.00 17.40 -0.14
N GLU A 136 -11.78 17.68 -0.63
CA GLU A 136 -11.59 18.33 -1.93
C GLU A 136 -11.89 17.36 -3.08
N LEU A 137 -11.55 16.08 -2.90
CA LEU A 137 -11.97 15.02 -3.82
C LEU A 137 -13.51 14.94 -3.91
N ALA A 138 -14.21 14.93 -2.77
CA ALA A 138 -15.67 14.92 -2.71
C ALA A 138 -16.27 16.12 -3.46
N LYS A 139 -15.82 17.34 -3.14
CA LYS A 139 -16.27 18.58 -3.82
C LYS A 139 -16.04 18.51 -5.34
N LYS A 140 -14.88 18.03 -5.77
CA LYS A 140 -14.55 17.89 -7.19
C LYS A 140 -15.49 16.91 -7.89
N MET A 141 -15.78 15.77 -7.27
CA MET A 141 -16.70 14.78 -7.83
C MET A 141 -18.14 15.29 -7.94
N ILE A 142 -18.63 16.02 -6.93
CA ILE A 142 -19.94 16.68 -6.97
C ILE A 142 -20.02 17.65 -8.16
N ARG A 143 -19.01 18.53 -8.31
CA ARG A 143 -18.93 19.50 -9.43
C ARG A 143 -18.91 18.82 -10.80
N LEU A 144 -18.10 17.78 -10.94
CA LEU A 144 -18.00 17.01 -12.18
C LEU A 144 -19.31 16.27 -12.54
N SER A 145 -20.19 16.08 -11.56
CA SER A 145 -21.51 15.49 -11.76
C SER A 145 -22.61 16.53 -12.05
N GLY A 146 -22.24 17.81 -12.22
CA GLY A 146 -23.18 18.89 -12.55
C GLY A 146 -23.84 19.56 -11.34
N PHE A 147 -23.41 19.24 -10.11
CA PHE A 147 -23.99 19.74 -8.87
C PHE A 147 -23.05 20.70 -8.14
N LYS A 148 -23.60 21.57 -7.29
CA LYS A 148 -22.86 22.46 -6.40
C LYS A 148 -22.70 21.86 -5.00
N PRO A 149 -21.46 21.70 -4.49
CA PRO A 149 -21.23 21.19 -3.14
C PRO A 149 -21.85 22.11 -2.07
N ASN A 150 -22.54 21.51 -1.09
CA ASN A 150 -23.27 22.17 0.00
C ASN A 150 -24.43 23.09 -0.41
N GLU A 151 -24.82 23.10 -1.69
CA GLU A 151 -26.06 23.69 -2.19
C GLU A 151 -27.00 22.59 -2.70
N ASP A 152 -26.54 21.82 -3.70
CA ASP A 152 -27.31 20.72 -4.28
C ASP A 152 -27.04 19.39 -3.56
N ILE A 153 -25.80 19.17 -3.11
CA ILE A 153 -25.37 17.94 -2.41
C ILE A 153 -24.55 18.30 -1.18
N GLU A 154 -25.06 17.95 0.00
CA GLU A 154 -24.37 18.14 1.29
C GLU A 154 -23.15 17.22 1.43
N ILE A 155 -22.07 17.74 2.01
CA ILE A 155 -20.94 16.95 2.50
C ILE A 155 -21.06 16.80 4.02
N LYS A 156 -21.31 15.57 4.48
CA LYS A 156 -21.46 15.27 5.91
C LYS A 156 -20.20 14.63 6.48
N PHE A 157 -19.70 15.19 7.59
CA PHE A 157 -18.59 14.60 8.33
C PHE A 157 -19.09 13.51 9.29
N THR A 158 -18.53 12.30 9.20
CA THR A 158 -18.98 11.14 10.00
C THR A 158 -18.07 10.78 11.17
N GLY A 159 -16.93 11.47 11.32
CA GLY A 159 -15.87 11.07 12.22
C GLY A 159 -14.97 9.99 11.63
N LEU A 160 -13.77 9.85 12.21
CA LEU A 160 -12.84 8.79 11.88
C LEU A 160 -13.36 7.43 12.35
N ARG A 161 -13.14 6.40 11.54
CA ARG A 161 -13.42 5.02 11.95
C ARG A 161 -12.32 4.51 12.89
N PRO A 162 -12.61 3.51 13.75
CA PRO A 162 -11.59 2.90 14.60
C PRO A 162 -10.36 2.45 13.80
N GLY A 163 -9.18 2.94 14.18
CA GLY A 163 -7.91 2.62 13.53
C GLY A 163 -7.62 3.34 12.20
N GLU A 164 -8.50 4.25 11.75
CA GLU A 164 -8.29 5.08 10.56
C GLU A 164 -7.33 6.23 10.86
N LYS A 165 -6.23 6.33 10.10
CA LYS A 165 -5.27 7.43 10.23
C LYS A 165 -5.78 8.70 9.56
N LEU A 166 -5.46 9.85 10.14
CA LEU A 166 -5.71 11.15 9.49
C LEU A 166 -4.80 11.35 8.26
N TYR A 167 -3.54 10.93 8.39
CA TYR A 167 -2.52 10.99 7.34
C TYR A 167 -1.90 9.60 7.19
N GLU A 168 -1.70 9.15 5.94
CA GLU A 168 -0.94 7.93 5.69
C GLU A 168 0.54 8.28 5.51
N GLU A 169 1.40 7.35 5.90
CA GLU A 169 2.85 7.45 5.78
C GLU A 169 3.33 6.43 4.74
N LEU A 170 4.21 6.83 3.83
CA LEU A 170 4.83 5.89 2.88
C LEU A 170 6.04 5.17 3.50
N LEU A 171 6.67 5.78 4.50
CA LEU A 171 7.86 5.33 5.21
C LEU A 171 7.69 5.55 6.71
N ASN A 172 8.29 4.68 7.52
CA ASN A 172 8.42 4.92 8.96
C ASN A 172 9.50 5.98 9.22
N ASP A 173 9.46 6.67 10.36
CA ASP A 173 10.47 7.64 10.80
C ASP A 173 11.89 7.05 10.91
N LEU A 174 11.98 5.72 11.08
CA LEU A 174 13.22 4.96 11.13
C LEU A 174 13.64 4.37 9.77
N GLU A 175 12.81 4.48 8.74
CA GLU A 175 13.06 3.95 7.41
C GLU A 175 13.66 5.06 6.51
N ASN A 176 14.88 4.82 6.02
CA ASN A 176 15.48 5.65 4.97
C ASN A 176 15.24 5.04 3.59
N THR A 177 15.36 5.83 2.53
CA THR A 177 15.28 5.32 1.15
C THR A 177 16.61 5.33 0.43
N LEU A 178 16.77 4.38 -0.49
CA LEU A 178 17.78 4.41 -1.55
C LEU A 178 17.09 4.62 -2.90
N PRO A 179 17.72 5.38 -3.82
CA PRO A 179 17.20 5.52 -5.17
C PRO A 179 17.30 4.20 -5.95
N THR A 180 16.50 4.07 -7.00
CA THR A 180 16.65 3.04 -8.05
C THR A 180 16.92 3.71 -9.39
N HIS A 181 17.04 2.95 -10.48
CA HIS A 181 17.10 3.53 -11.83
C HIS A 181 15.77 4.15 -12.27
N HIS A 182 14.65 3.83 -11.61
CA HIS A 182 13.35 4.38 -11.92
C HIS A 182 12.96 5.46 -10.89
N GLU A 183 12.75 6.69 -11.36
CA GLU A 183 12.55 7.88 -10.49
C GLU A 183 11.41 7.74 -9.48
N LYS A 184 10.35 7.00 -9.84
CA LYS A 184 9.19 6.75 -8.95
C LYS A 184 9.32 5.53 -8.02
N ILE A 185 10.46 4.84 -8.02
CA ILE A 185 10.65 3.63 -7.23
C ILE A 185 11.87 3.83 -6.33
N MET A 186 11.66 3.69 -5.03
CA MET A 186 12.70 3.77 -4.01
C MET A 186 12.78 2.47 -3.24
N ILE A 187 13.95 2.12 -2.70
CA ILE A 187 14.12 0.97 -1.81
C ILE A 187 14.06 1.48 -0.37
N ALA A 188 13.13 0.98 0.44
CA ALA A 188 13.07 1.26 1.86
C ALA A 188 14.09 0.39 2.62
N LYS A 189 14.94 1.05 3.42
CA LYS A 189 15.79 0.38 4.41
C LYS A 189 14.97 0.11 5.66
N VAL A 190 14.61 -1.15 5.85
CA VAL A 190 13.86 -1.60 7.01
C VAL A 190 14.75 -2.42 7.94
N ARG A 191 14.34 -2.53 9.20
CA ARG A 191 15.01 -3.37 10.19
C ARG A 191 14.87 -4.85 9.81
N GLU A 192 15.99 -5.55 9.77
CA GLU A 192 16.01 -7.00 9.58
C GLU A 192 15.44 -7.74 10.80
N ASN A 193 14.72 -8.82 10.51
CA ASN A 193 14.14 -9.70 11.52
C ASN A 193 14.69 -11.11 11.34
N ASN A 194 15.09 -11.74 12.44
CA ASN A 194 15.56 -13.13 12.42
C ASN A 194 14.38 -14.07 12.12
N TYR A 195 14.53 -14.90 11.08
CA TYR A 195 13.48 -15.80 10.61
C TYR A 195 13.01 -16.79 11.68
N ASP A 196 13.94 -17.42 12.42
CA ASP A 196 13.60 -18.41 13.44
C ASP A 196 12.66 -17.84 14.52
N ARG A 197 12.87 -16.56 14.89
CA ARG A 197 11.97 -15.85 15.82
C ARG A 197 10.62 -15.49 15.21
N VAL A 198 10.58 -15.20 13.91
CA VAL A 198 9.35 -14.82 13.20
C VAL A 198 8.48 -16.04 12.93
N CYS A 199 9.07 -17.22 12.66
CA CYS A 199 8.35 -18.45 12.36
C CYS A 199 8.03 -19.31 13.59
N MET A 200 8.49 -18.92 14.79
CA MET A 200 8.14 -19.59 16.03
C MET A 200 6.62 -19.54 16.25
N LYS A 201 6.04 -20.74 16.41
CA LYS A 201 4.63 -20.95 16.76
C LYS A 201 4.39 -20.71 18.25
#